data_AF-A0A355DFG8-F1
#
_entry.id   AF-A0A355DFG8-F1
#
_cell.length_a   1.000
_cell.length_b   1.000
_cell.length_c   1.000
_cell.angle_alpha   90.00
_cell.angle_beta   90.00
_cell.angle_gamma   90.00
#
_symmetry.space_group_name_H-M   'P 1'
#
loop_
_entity.id
_entity.type
_entity.pdbx_description
1 polymer ?
#
loop_
_entity_poly.entity_id
_entity_poly.type
_entity_poly.pdbx_seq_one_letter_code
_entity_poly.pdbx_strand_id
1 'polypeptide(L)'
;MFIKICGMTREEDALLATALGADAVGFVFAPSSRQIAPQVARDIARQLPGDILTVGVFRDESAERVVEIVNGAGLRAAQLHGHESPAECRFVAERVPITIKALPAGS
;
A
#
# COMPACT_ATOMS: atom_id res chain seq x y z
N MET A 1 16.49 -11.05 -2.24
CA MET A 1 16.27 -9.86 -1.38
C MET A 1 14.99 -9.23 -1.84
N PHE A 2 14.06 -8.87 -0.95
CA PHE A 2 12.81 -8.23 -1.33
C PHE A 2 12.95 -6.71 -1.32
N ILE A 3 12.60 -6.05 -2.42
CA ILE A 3 12.77 -4.61 -2.64
C ILE A 3 11.41 -3.98 -2.91
N LYS A 4 10.99 -3.06 -2.01
CA LYS A 4 9.79 -2.25 -2.18
C LYS A 4 10.16 -0.78 -2.41
N ILE A 5 9.65 -0.18 -3.48
CA ILE A 5 9.76 1.27 -3.72
C ILE A 5 8.46 1.95 -3.30
N CYS A 6 8.51 2.93 -2.42
CA CYS A 6 7.33 3.46 -1.72
C CYS A 6 7.03 4.92 -2.07
N GLY A 7 5.74 5.26 -2.14
CA GLY A 7 5.26 6.61 -2.40
C GLY A 7 5.15 6.94 -3.89
N MET A 8 4.71 5.97 -4.68
CA MET A 8 4.41 6.16 -6.10
C MET A 8 3.22 7.11 -6.25
N THR A 9 3.40 8.16 -7.04
CA THR A 9 2.35 9.13 -7.38
C THR A 9 2.11 9.22 -8.89
N ARG A 10 3.02 8.68 -9.70
CA ARG A 10 2.99 8.68 -11.16
C ARG A 10 3.12 7.25 -11.68
N GLU A 11 2.45 6.98 -12.78
CA GLU A 11 2.49 5.69 -13.47
C GLU A 11 3.89 5.36 -14.00
N GLU A 12 4.56 6.34 -14.62
CA GLU A 12 5.91 6.18 -15.18
C GLU A 12 6.93 5.72 -14.14
N ASP A 13 6.84 6.22 -12.90
CA ASP A 13 7.73 5.85 -11.81
C ASP A 13 7.49 4.41 -11.35
N ALA A 14 6.22 3.99 -11.29
CA ALA A 14 5.85 2.64 -10.88
C ALA A 14 6.25 1.60 -11.95
N LEU A 15 6.10 1.93 -13.22
CA LEU A 15 6.55 1.10 -14.35
C LEU A 15 8.07 1.02 -14.39
N LEU A 16 8.77 2.14 -14.18
CA LEU A 16 10.23 2.14 -14.13
C LEU A 16 10.77 1.31 -12.96
N ALA A 17 10.21 1.48 -11.76
CA ALA A 17 10.60 0.67 -10.59
C ALA A 17 10.41 -0.83 -10.85
N THR A 18 9.29 -1.19 -11.49
CA THR A 18 9.01 -2.57 -11.92
C THR A 18 10.05 -3.07 -12.92
N ALA A 19 10.35 -2.30 -13.96
CA ALA A 19 11.31 -2.67 -14.99
C ALA A 19 12.74 -2.84 -14.45
N LEU A 20 13.08 -2.13 -13.36
CA LEU A 20 14.35 -2.25 -12.65
C LEU A 20 14.39 -3.41 -11.63
N GLY A 21 13.31 -4.18 -11.52
CA GLY A 21 13.26 -5.40 -10.69
C GLY A 21 12.80 -5.17 -9.25
N ALA A 22 12.01 -4.13 -8.97
CA ALA A 22 11.34 -4.02 -7.67
C ALA A 22 10.31 -5.16 -7.50
N ASP A 23 10.25 -5.78 -6.33
CA ASP A 23 9.25 -6.80 -6.00
C ASP A 23 7.89 -6.18 -5.62
N ALA A 24 7.89 -4.92 -5.20
CA ALA A 24 6.70 -4.21 -4.75
C ALA A 24 6.75 -2.71 -4.98
N VAL A 25 5.57 -2.12 -5.17
CA VAL A 25 5.36 -0.68 -5.18
C VAL A 25 4.34 -0.25 -4.12
N GLY A 26 4.54 0.93 -3.53
CA GLY A 26 3.67 1.46 -2.46
C GLY A 26 2.98 2.76 -2.83
N PHE A 27 1.67 2.84 -2.58
CA PHE A 27 0.83 4.03 -2.72
C PHE A 27 0.45 4.57 -1.34
N VAL A 28 0.59 5.88 -1.10
CA VAL A 28 0.34 6.46 0.22
C VAL A 28 -1.05 7.08 0.27
N PHE A 29 -1.87 6.65 1.24
CA PHE A 29 -3.22 7.15 1.47
C PHE A 29 -3.35 7.99 2.75
N ALA A 30 -2.21 8.40 3.32
CA ALA A 30 -2.14 9.27 4.50
C ALA A 30 -1.58 10.67 4.13
N PRO A 31 -1.89 11.71 4.93
CA PRO A 31 -1.39 13.07 4.69
C PRO A 31 0.13 13.13 4.48
N SER A 32 0.56 13.48 3.26
CA SER A 32 1.96 13.67 2.88
C SER A 32 2.07 14.28 1.47
N SER A 33 3.25 14.74 1.08
CA SER A 33 3.53 15.16 -0.31
C SER A 33 3.42 14.01 -1.33
N ARG A 34 3.37 12.76 -0.86
CA ARG A 34 3.24 11.55 -1.69
C ARG A 34 1.84 10.95 -1.63
N GLN A 35 0.88 11.64 -1.00
CA GLN A 35 -0.50 11.18 -0.90
C GLN A 35 -1.13 11.12 -2.29
N ILE A 36 -1.87 10.04 -2.57
CA ILE A 36 -2.56 9.84 -3.84
C ILE A 36 -4.03 9.45 -3.62
N ALA A 37 -4.89 9.79 -4.57
CA ALA A 37 -6.29 9.35 -4.55
C ALA A 37 -6.40 7.84 -4.85
N PRO A 38 -7.32 7.10 -4.20
CA PRO A 38 -7.54 5.67 -4.46
C PRO A 38 -7.80 5.32 -5.93
N GLN A 39 -8.49 6.20 -6.67
CA GLN A 39 -8.77 6.01 -8.09
C GLN A 39 -7.47 6.01 -8.92
N VAL A 40 -6.55 6.93 -8.65
CA VAL A 40 -5.27 7.01 -9.36
C VAL A 40 -4.41 5.79 -9.03
N ALA A 41 -4.38 5.35 -7.77
CA ALA A 41 -3.67 4.13 -7.39
C ALA A 41 -4.23 2.89 -8.11
N ARG A 42 -5.56 2.81 -8.28
CA ARG A 42 -6.22 1.75 -9.06
C ARG A 42 -5.76 1.76 -10.52
N ASP A 43 -5.73 2.94 -11.15
CA ASP A 43 -5.36 3.09 -12.56
C ASP A 43 -3.89 2.71 -12.80
N ILE A 44 -3.00 3.08 -11.88
CA ILE A 44 -1.60 2.64 -11.93
C ILE A 44 -1.51 1.12 -11.69
N ALA A 45 -2.15 0.59 -10.64
CA ALA A 45 -2.05 -0.83 -10.28
C ALA A 45 -2.51 -1.78 -11.41
N ARG A 46 -3.48 -1.37 -12.22
CA ARG A 46 -3.97 -2.14 -13.39
C ARG A 46 -2.95 -2.29 -14.51
N GLN A 47 -1.95 -1.43 -14.57
CA GLN A 47 -0.92 -1.44 -15.61
C GLN A 47 0.33 -2.21 -15.20
N LEU A 48 0.44 -2.54 -13.91
CA LEU A 48 1.57 -3.27 -13.39
C LEU A 48 1.42 -4.78 -13.66
N PRO A 49 2.53 -5.49 -13.92
CA PRO A 49 2.55 -6.94 -14.00
C PRO A 49 1.98 -7.61 -12.75
N GLY A 50 1.35 -8.77 -12.94
CA GLY A 50 0.64 -9.50 -11.90
C GLY A 50 1.53 -10.11 -10.81
N ASP A 51 2.85 -10.07 -10.93
CA ASP A 51 3.83 -10.49 -9.92
C ASP A 51 4.27 -9.34 -8.99
N ILE A 52 4.06 -8.08 -9.37
CA ILE A 52 4.46 -6.92 -8.55
C ILE A 52 3.48 -6.65 -7.42
N LEU A 53 3.93 -6.78 -6.16
CA LEU A 53 3.07 -6.55 -5.02
C LEU A 53 2.68 -5.05 -4.91
N THR A 54 1.38 -4.76 -5.01
CA THR A 54 0.81 -3.42 -4.87
C THR A 54 0.37 -3.18 -3.43
N VAL A 55 0.99 -2.20 -2.77
CA VAL A 55 0.82 -1.96 -1.33
C VAL A 55 0.17 -0.60 -1.09
N GLY A 56 -0.96 -0.57 -0.38
CA GLY A 56 -1.52 0.66 0.17
C GLY A 56 -0.90 0.98 1.53
N VAL A 57 -0.44 2.22 1.74
CA VAL A 57 0.16 2.67 3.00
C VAL A 57 -0.79 3.61 3.72
N PHE A 58 -1.14 3.24 4.94
CA PHE A 58 -2.12 3.94 5.78
C PHE A 58 -1.47 4.31 7.11
N ARG A 59 -1.97 5.37 7.73
CA ARG A 59 -1.52 5.81 9.05
C ARG A 59 -2.75 6.31 9.80
N ASP A 60 -3.08 5.62 10.89
CA ASP A 60 -4.17 6.00 11.79
C ASP A 60 -5.52 6.20 11.06
N GLU A 61 -5.73 5.43 9.98
CA GLU A 61 -6.97 5.38 9.19
C GLU A 61 -7.87 4.26 9.73
N SER A 62 -9.21 4.40 9.59
CA SER A 62 -10.12 3.37 10.07
C SER A 62 -9.92 2.05 9.34
N ALA A 63 -10.04 0.94 10.08
CA ALA A 63 -9.81 -0.39 9.53
C ALA A 63 -10.77 -0.71 8.37
N GLU A 64 -12.02 -0.24 8.45
CA GLU A 64 -13.02 -0.33 7.38
C GLU A 64 -12.57 0.41 6.13
N ARG A 65 -12.06 1.64 6.28
CA ARG A 65 -11.61 2.45 5.16
C ARG A 65 -10.37 1.87 4.49
N VAL A 66 -9.45 1.30 5.27
CA VAL A 66 -8.29 0.55 4.74
C VAL A 66 -8.76 -0.60 3.85
N VAL A 67 -9.67 -1.43 4.34
CA VAL A 67 -10.22 -2.57 3.59
C VAL A 67 -10.92 -2.10 2.31
N GLU A 68 -11.74 -1.05 2.41
CA GLU A 68 -12.43 -0.47 1.27
C GLU A 68 -11.46 0.01 0.19
N ILE A 69 -10.41 0.76 0.56
CA ILE A 69 -9.43 1.28 -0.38
C ILE A 69 -8.63 0.14 -1.02
N VAL A 70 -8.14 -0.83 -0.24
CA VAL A 70 -7.31 -1.93 -0.75
C VAL A 70 -8.10 -2.77 -1.74
N ASN A 71 -9.28 -3.24 -1.36
CA ASN A 71 -10.11 -4.08 -2.22
C ASN A 71 -10.69 -3.28 -3.39
N GLY A 72 -11.10 -2.04 -3.14
CA GLY A 72 -11.62 -1.15 -4.17
C GLY A 72 -10.56 -0.80 -5.21
N ALA A 73 -9.33 -0.48 -4.83
CA ALA A 73 -8.27 -0.13 -5.77
C ALA A 73 -7.58 -1.37 -6.40
N GLY A 74 -7.95 -2.59 -5.99
CA GLY A 74 -7.32 -3.82 -6.48
C GLY A 74 -5.88 -3.99 -5.98
N LEU A 75 -5.55 -3.39 -4.84
CA LEU A 75 -4.25 -3.55 -4.19
C LEU A 75 -4.19 -4.91 -3.49
N ARG A 76 -2.97 -5.44 -3.33
CA ARG A 76 -2.76 -6.79 -2.78
C ARG A 76 -2.19 -6.80 -1.36
N ALA A 77 -1.84 -5.63 -0.83
CA ALA A 77 -1.43 -5.51 0.56
C ALA A 77 -1.85 -4.18 1.20
N ALA A 78 -2.09 -4.23 2.50
CA ALA A 78 -2.20 -3.06 3.38
C ALA A 78 -0.95 -2.95 4.25
N GLN A 79 -0.31 -1.78 4.28
CA GLN A 79 0.74 -1.44 5.23
C GLN A 79 0.19 -0.44 6.26
N LEU A 80 0.04 -0.89 7.50
CA LEU A 80 -0.44 -0.11 8.64
C LEU A 80 0.76 0.55 9.33
N HIS A 81 0.88 1.86 9.21
CA HIS A 81 2.07 2.64 9.61
C HIS A 81 1.82 3.61 10.77
N GLY A 82 0.64 3.59 11.37
CA GLY A 82 0.30 4.38 12.55
C GLY A 82 0.40 3.60 13.85
N HIS A 83 -0.55 3.89 14.74
CA HIS A 83 -0.69 3.29 16.06
C HIS A 83 -1.87 2.33 16.10
N GLU A 84 -2.21 1.71 14.95
CA GLU A 84 -3.31 0.78 14.84
C GLU A 84 -3.13 -0.35 15.86
N SER A 85 -4.18 -0.57 16.66
CA SER A 85 -4.22 -1.60 17.68
C SER A 85 -4.11 -3.00 17.06
N PRO A 86 -3.72 -4.03 17.84
CA PRO A 86 -3.75 -5.40 17.36
C PRO A 86 -5.12 -5.87 16.87
N ALA A 87 -6.21 -5.30 17.42
CA ALA A 87 -7.57 -5.61 16.99
C ALA A 87 -7.88 -5.05 15.59
N GLU A 88 -7.52 -3.80 15.34
CA GLU A 88 -7.64 -3.18 14.01
C GLU A 88 -6.76 -3.89 12.98
N CYS A 89 -5.53 -4.25 13.36
CA CYS A 89 -4.63 -5.01 12.49
C CYS A 89 -5.24 -6.37 12.09
N ARG A 90 -5.84 -7.10 13.05
CA ARG A 90 -6.54 -8.37 12.77
C ARG A 90 -7.74 -8.16 11.87
N PHE A 91 -8.53 -7.12 12.12
CA PHE A 91 -9.69 -6.80 11.30
C PHE A 91 -9.30 -6.63 9.83
N VAL A 92 -8.22 -5.89 9.55
CA VAL A 92 -7.70 -5.70 8.18
C VAL A 92 -7.15 -7.03 7.63
N ALA A 93 -6.35 -7.76 8.41
CA ALA A 93 -5.69 -9.00 7.97
C ALA A 93 -6.67 -10.11 7.55
N GLU A 94 -7.87 -10.15 8.13
CA GLU A 94 -8.93 -11.09 7.74
C GLU A 94 -9.64 -10.71 6.43
N ARG A 95 -9.44 -9.49 5.92
CA ARG A 95 -10.26 -8.88 4.84
C ARG A 95 -9.45 -8.37 3.65
N VAL A 96 -8.12 -8.42 3.73
CA VAL A 96 -7.20 -8.10 2.63
C VAL A 96 -6.19 -9.23 2.45
N PRO A 97 -5.58 -9.40 1.26
CA PRO A 97 -4.72 -10.56 1.01
C PRO A 97 -3.46 -10.60 1.88
N ILE A 98 -2.83 -9.45 2.12
CA ILE A 98 -1.60 -9.31 2.92
C ILE A 98 -1.70 -8.07 3.80
N THR A 99 -1.35 -8.20 5.07
CA THR A 99 -1.22 -7.06 5.99
C THR A 99 0.21 -6.97 6.53
N ILE A 100 0.79 -5.78 6.48
CA ILE A 100 2.12 -5.46 6.97
C ILE A 100 1.94 -4.40 8.08
N LYS A 101 2.38 -4.70 9.30
CA LYS A 101 2.47 -3.69 10.36
C LYS A 101 3.86 -3.08 10.36
N ALA A 102 3.95 -1.76 10.19
CA ALA A 102 5.18 -1.04 10.45
C ALA A 102 5.22 -0.61 11.92
N LEU A 103 6.41 -0.75 12.51
CA LEU A 103 6.72 -0.35 13.88
C LEU A 103 7.95 0.57 13.82
N PRO A 104 7.96 1.72 14.51
CA PRO A 104 9.15 2.54 14.61
C PRO A 104 10.26 1.76 15.31
N ALA A 105 11.45 1.74 14.71
CA ALA A 105 12.64 1.14 15.30
C ALA A 105 13.53 2.25 15.86
N GLY A 106 13.61 2.33 17.19
CA GLY A 106 14.36 3.37 17.91
C GLY A 106 13.54 4.64 18.12
N SER A 107 13.31 4.95 19.39
CA SER A 107 12.86 6.27 19.88
C SER A 107 14.05 7.03 20.43
#